data_AF-A0A1V3KIV0-F1
#
_entry.id   AF-A0A1V3KIV0-F1
#
_cell.length_a   1.000
_cell.length_b   1.000
_cell.length_c   1.000
_cell.angle_alpha   90.00
_cell.angle_beta   90.00
_cell.angle_gamma   90.00
#
_symmetry.space_group_name_H-M   'P 1'
#
loop_
_entity.id
_entity.type
_entity.pdbx_description
1 polymer ?
#
loop_
_entity_poly.entity_id
_entity_poly.type
_entity_poly.pdbx_seq_one_letter_code
_entity_poly.pdbx_strand_id
1 'polypeptide(L)' 'MNKLIELFGGFIVGIVSLLSFPLAIYAGIYDFKADKIMWTILDISTVFVGVIRGLMYLFGWL' A
#
# COMPACT_ATOMS: atom_id res chain seq x y z
N MET A 1 -23.06 -3.98 21.71
CA MET A 1 -22.00 -3.59 20.74
C MET A 1 -22.67 -3.25 19.43
N ASN A 2 -22.46 -2.04 18.93
CA ASN A 2 -23.16 -1.52 17.75
C ASN A 2 -22.68 -2.25 16.49
N LYS A 3 -23.54 -3.08 15.89
CA LYS A 3 -23.31 -3.75 14.59
C LYS A 3 -22.84 -2.77 13.50
N LEU A 4 -23.23 -1.50 13.60
CA LEU A 4 -22.75 -0.41 12.75
C LEU A 4 -21.24 -0.20 12.84
N ILE A 5 -20.65 -0.22 14.05
CA ILE A 5 -19.20 -0.04 14.24
C ILE A 5 -18.43 -1.23 13.68
N GLU A 6 -18.95 -2.45 13.83
CA GLU A 6 -18.35 -3.66 13.25
C GLU A 6 -18.41 -3.66 11.72
N LEU A 7 -19.51 -3.20 11.13
CA LEU A 7 -19.66 -3.05 9.69
C LEU A 7 -18.70 -2.00 9.12
N PHE A 8 -18.60 -0.83 9.75
CA PHE A 8 -17.68 0.22 9.32
C PHE A 8 -16.22 -0.19 9.53
N GLY A 9 -15.88 -0.84 10.65
CA GLY A 9 -14.55 -1.37 10.91
C GLY A 9 -14.16 -2.45 9.90
N GLY A 10 -15.04 -3.41 9.64
CA GLY A 10 -14.82 -4.48 8.66
C GLY A 10 -14.70 -3.96 7.22
N PHE A 11 -15.48 -2.94 6.85
CA PHE A 11 -15.40 -2.30 5.55
C PHE A 11 -14.06 -1.57 5.34
N ILE A 12 -13.60 -0.81 6.33
CA ILE A 12 -12.30 -0.11 6.27
C ILE A 12 -11.17 -1.13 6.20
N VAL A 13 -11.16 -2.13 7.07
CA VAL A 13 -10.14 -3.19 7.07
C VAL A 13 -10.16 -3.95 5.73
N GLY A 14 -11.34 -4.22 5.18
CA GLY A 14 -11.51 -4.86 3.88
C GLY A 14 -10.93 -4.05 2.73
N ILE A 15 -11.22 -2.75 2.66
CA ILE A 15 -10.67 -1.85 1.64
C ILE A 15 -9.16 -1.72 1.77
N VAL A 16 -8.64 -1.52 2.99
CA VAL A 16 -7.20 -1.41 3.23
C VAL A 16 -6.50 -2.70 2.83
N SER A 17 -7.07 -3.86 3.18
CA SER A 17 -6.53 -5.17 2.77
C SER A 17 -6.55 -5.33 1.26
N LEU A 18 -7.64 -4.96 0.59
CA LEU A 18 -7.77 -5.05 -0.86
C LEU A 18 -6.79 -4.13 -1.61
N LEU A 19 -6.60 -2.90 -1.12
CA LEU A 19 -5.74 -1.90 -1.76
C LEU A 19 -4.27 -2.03 -1.39
N SER A 20 -3.95 -2.79 -0.33
CA SER A 20 -2.58 -2.92 0.16
C SER A 20 -1.61 -3.50 -0.88
N PHE A 21 -2.03 -4.55 -1.58
CA PHE A 21 -1.21 -5.20 -2.60
C PHE A 21 -1.04 -4.35 -3.87
N PRO A 22 -2.10 -3.75 -4.45
CA PRO A 22 -1.95 -2.77 -5.54
C PRO A 22 -1.03 -1.59 -5.21
N LEU A 23 -1.10 -1.05 -3.99
CA LEU A 23 -0.23 0.06 -3.56
C LEU A 23 1.23 -0.36 -3.47
N ALA A 24 1.51 -1.55 -2.93
CA ALA A 24 2.86 -2.11 -2.88
C ALA A 24 3.45 -2.33 -4.28
N ILE A 25 2.65 -2.86 -5.22
CA ILE A 25 3.07 -3.01 -6.62
C ILE A 25 3.32 -1.64 -7.25
N TYR A 26 2.43 -0.67 -7.04
CA TYR A 26 2.58 0.67 -7.57
C TYR A 26 3.90 1.32 -7.13
N ALA A 27 4.25 1.21 -5.84
CA ALA A 27 5.51 1.68 -5.30
C ALA A 27 6.71 0.97 -5.96
N GLY A 28 6.64 -0.35 -6.06
CA GLY A 28 7.68 -1.15 -6.70
C GLY A 28 7.92 -0.79 -8.16
N ILE A 29 6.86 -0.52 -8.94
CA ILE A 29 6.96 -0.06 -10.33
C ILE A 29 7.64 1.32 -10.40
N TYR A 30 7.29 2.22 -9.49
CA TYR A 30 7.86 3.56 -9.46
C TYR A 30 9.35 3.52 -9.14
N ASP A 31 9.76 2.71 -8.17
CA ASP A 31 11.17 2.51 -7.83
C ASP A 31 11.94 1.79 -8.93
N PHE A 32 11.32 0.82 -9.61
CA PHE A 32 11.97 0.10 -10.70
C PHE A 32 12.29 1.05 -11.86
N LYS A 33 11.37 1.97 -12.17
CA LYS A 33 11.60 3.04 -13.16
C LYS A 33 12.68 4.04 -12.74
N ALA A 34 12.97 4.15 -11.45
CA ALA A 34 14.01 5.01 -10.90
C ALA A 34 15.34 4.28 -10.66
N ASP A 35 15.50 3.07 -11.22
CA ASP A 35 16.67 2.18 -11.02
C ASP A 35 16.94 1.81 -9.55
N LYS A 36 15.94 1.93 -8.68
CA LYS A 36 16.01 1.65 -7.24
C LYS A 36 15.63 0.19 -6.93
N ILE A 37 16.35 -0.77 -7.51
CA ILE A 37 16.02 -2.21 -7.43
C ILE A 37 15.86 -2.71 -5.98
N MET A 38 16.73 -2.27 -5.06
CA MET A 38 16.63 -2.66 -3.63
C MET A 38 15.29 -2.23 -3.02
N TRP A 39 14.82 -1.04 -3.39
CA TRP A 39 13.57 -0.47 -2.90
C TRP A 39 12.35 -1.13 -3.55
N THR A 40 12.43 -1.48 -4.83
CA THR A 40 11.41 -2.31 -5.50
C THR A 40 11.21 -3.65 -4.80
N ILE A 41 12.30 -4.33 -4.46
CA ILE A 41 12.22 -5.61 -3.74
C ILE A 41 11.60 -5.39 -2.36
N LEU A 42 11.98 -4.33 -1.66
CA LEU A 42 11.44 -3.99 -0.34
C LEU A 42 9.93 -3.71 -0.41
N ASP A 43 9.48 -2.93 -1.39
CA ASP A 43 8.07 -2.57 -1.55
C ASP A 43 7.19 -3.79 -1.83
N ILE A 44 7.67 -4.75 -2.62
CA ILE A 44 6.91 -5.95 -2.96
C ILE A 44 6.99 -7.01 -1.84
N SER A 45 8.16 -7.18 -1.21
CA SER A 45 8.37 -8.20 -0.16
C SER A 45 7.79 -7.79 1.19
N THR A 46 7.68 -6.48 1.46
CA THR A 46 7.13 -5.94 2.69
C THR A 46 5.91 -5.07 2.39
N VAL A 47 4.73 -5.71 2.37
CA VAL A 47 3.44 -5.07 2.06
C VAL A 47 3.25 -3.76 2.83
N PHE A 48 3.65 -3.71 4.10
CA PHE A 48 3.56 -2.48 4.91
C PHE A 48 4.37 -1.31 4.33
N VAL A 49 5.64 -1.55 3.94
CA VAL A 49 6.51 -0.52 3.37
C VAL A 49 6.01 -0.11 2.00
N GLY A 50 5.66 -1.10 1.16
CA GLY A 50 5.12 -0.84 -0.17
C GLY A 50 3.80 -0.05 -0.14
N VAL A 51 2.93 -0.28 0.85
CA VAL A 51 1.70 0.50 1.02
C VAL A 51 1.99 1.95 1.38
N ILE A 52 2.85 2.18 2.38
CA ILE A 52 3.20 3.53 2.81
C ILE A 52 3.83 4.29 1.65
N ARG A 53 4.83 3.69 1.00
CA ARG A 53 5.55 4.32 -0.11
C ARG A 53 4.68 4.46 -1.35
N GLY A 54 3.77 3.52 -1.60
CA GLY A 54 2.77 3.62 -2.65
C GLY A 54 1.84 4.81 -2.45
N LEU A 55 1.41 5.06 -1.22
CA LEU A 55 0.66 6.27 -0.86
C LEU A 55 1.52 7.53 -1.04
N MET A 56 2.78 7.52 -0.60
CA MET A 56 3.69 8.66 -0.78
C MET A 56 3.86 9.02 -2.27
N TYR A 57 4.04 8.03 -3.15
CA TYR A 57 4.10 8.25 -4.60
C TYR A 57 2.77 8.78 -5.15
N LEU A 58 1.63 8.27 -4.67
CA LEU A 58 0.30 8.70 -5.12
C LEU A 58 0.02 10.18 -4.79
N PHE A 59 0.55 10.67 -3.67
CA PHE A 59 0.41 12.06 -3.21
C PHE A 59 1.61 12.95 -3.58
N GLY A 60 2.59 12.45 -4.35
CA GLY A 60 3.74 13.22 -4.82
C GLY A 60 4.73 13.62 -3.71
N TRP A 61 4.84 12.81 -2.66
CA TRP A 61 5.76 13.03 -1.53
C TRP A 61 7.14 12.40 -1.76
N LEU A 62 7.29 11.54 -2.77
CA LEU A 62 8.53 10.90 -3.24
C LEU A 62 8.63 11.02 -4.75
#